data_AF-A0A958MWI2-F1
#
_entry.id   AF-A0A958MWI2-F1
#
_cell.length_a   1.000
_cell.length_b   1.000
_cell.length_c   1.000
_cell.angle_alpha   90.00
_cell.angle_beta   90.00
_cell.angle_gamma   90.00
#
_symmetry.space_group_name_H-M   'P 1'
#
loop_
_entity.id
_entity.type
_entity.pdbx_description
1 polymer ?
#
loop_
_entity_poly.entity_id
_entity_poly.type
_entity_poly.pdbx_seq_one_letter_code
_entity_poly.pdbx_strand_id
1 'polypeptide(L)'
;VQMRSSSGGDTNWKTVSRIRGQKESPLPFDLSNPTGYYKLRVQARAPLREKSEIAEIQFEVRGGIRSPAALEEAQLRDSLERPSHIYYIASYLVTQVNYTGTDRERNSISTFSALGGTGRLGIGYQNANSLWGGFGIVDLSGFDLDGKRYTFGAAEMHGTYKQFWGKNQVLYGAGVFLKQLPDLRGSESTGFNGLGKVQNYGPHIGVQLWRPISSRFGFQVQTRAYVSLFGSAPNGQSIAPALSYQAGVLGTYRVNSQMMGYAGYVYRLDHSNYDASPFGASHPDSFAESGDLNSVELGGHYLNLKLEYSY
;
A
#
# COMPACT_ATOMS: atom_id res chain seq x y z
N VAL A 1 42.10 8.47 -11.56
CA VAL A 1 40.89 7.69 -11.23
C VAL A 1 41.14 6.89 -9.95
N GLN A 2 40.17 6.86 -9.05
CA GLN A 2 40.23 6.05 -7.82
C GLN A 2 38.93 5.25 -7.69
N MET A 3 39.05 3.95 -7.43
CA MET A 3 37.93 3.06 -7.17
C MET A 3 37.99 2.57 -5.74
N ARG A 4 36.85 2.57 -5.06
CA ARG A 4 36.70 2.07 -3.70
C ARG A 4 35.59 1.03 -3.64
N SER A 5 35.71 0.05 -2.73
CA SER A 5 34.66 -0.91 -2.44
C SER A 5 34.21 -0.84 -0.98
N SER A 6 32.97 -1.27 -0.71
CA SER A 6 32.43 -1.48 0.64
C SER A 6 31.64 -2.79 0.68
N SER A 7 31.86 -3.58 1.73
CA SER A 7 31.14 -4.82 2.02
C SER A 7 29.91 -4.49 2.87
N GLY A 8 28.79 -4.14 2.24
CA GLY A 8 27.50 -4.01 2.94
C GLY A 8 26.93 -2.60 3.14
N GLY A 9 27.28 -1.61 2.31
CA GLY A 9 26.70 -0.26 2.41
C GLY A 9 27.26 0.59 3.57
N ASP A 10 28.21 0.05 4.33
CA ASP A 10 28.94 0.76 5.38
C ASP A 10 29.78 1.92 4.82
N THR A 11 30.00 2.93 5.68
CA THR A 11 30.83 4.12 5.41
C THR A 11 32.33 3.82 5.23
N ASN A 12 32.76 2.59 5.50
CA ASN A 12 34.15 2.14 5.44
C ASN A 12 34.59 1.74 4.02
N TRP A 13 34.80 2.74 3.16
CA TRP A 13 35.26 2.56 1.78
C TRP A 13 36.76 2.20 1.71
N LYS A 14 37.08 0.98 1.25
CA LYS A 14 38.46 0.54 0.99
C LYS A 14 38.87 0.88 -0.44
N THR A 15 40.05 1.45 -0.66
CA THR A 15 40.54 1.70 -2.03
C THR A 15 40.99 0.40 -2.66
N VAL A 16 40.33 -0.01 -3.75
CA VAL A 16 40.62 -1.25 -4.47
C VAL A 16 41.44 -1.03 -5.73
N SER A 17 41.37 0.17 -6.32
CA SER A 17 42.23 0.53 -7.45
C SER A 17 42.50 2.02 -7.49
N ARG A 18 43.70 2.41 -7.91
CA ARG A 18 44.09 3.80 -8.13
C ARG A 18 44.95 3.91 -9.37
N ILE A 19 44.40 4.49 -10.42
CA ILE A 19 45.09 4.69 -11.69
C ILE A 19 45.40 6.18 -11.87
N ARG A 20 46.69 6.50 -12.04
CA ARG A 20 47.16 7.86 -12.35
C ARG A 20 47.47 7.94 -13.85
N GLY A 21 47.08 9.04 -14.49
CA GLY A 21 47.39 9.27 -15.90
C GLY A 21 46.60 8.41 -16.89
N GLN A 22 45.40 7.94 -16.52
CA GLN A 22 44.49 7.25 -17.44
C GLN A 22 44.16 8.18 -18.62
N LYS A 23 44.55 7.79 -19.84
CA LYS A 23 44.28 8.52 -21.09
C LYS A 23 43.14 7.91 -21.90
N GLU A 24 42.81 6.64 -21.65
CA GLU A 24 41.81 5.88 -22.39
C GLU A 24 40.47 5.84 -21.64
N SER A 25 39.36 5.88 -22.38
CA SER A 25 37.99 5.78 -21.87
C SER A 25 37.68 4.47 -21.12
N PRO A 26 38.11 3.27 -21.56
CA PRO A 26 37.89 2.05 -20.79
C PRO A 26 38.75 2.02 -19.53
N LEU A 27 38.12 1.71 -18.40
CA LEU A 27 38.80 1.48 -17.13
C LEU A 27 38.87 -0.04 -16.87
N PRO A 28 40.08 -0.62 -16.70
CA PRO A 28 40.20 -2.01 -16.31
C PRO A 28 39.62 -2.19 -14.90
N PHE A 29 38.63 -3.08 -14.79
CA PHE A 29 37.95 -3.39 -13.53
C PHE A 29 38.47 -4.73 -13.01
N ASP A 30 39.11 -4.71 -11.83
CA ASP A 30 39.59 -5.91 -11.17
C ASP A 30 38.42 -6.73 -10.61
N LEU A 31 38.25 -7.95 -11.14
CA LEU A 31 37.17 -8.89 -10.82
C LEU A 31 37.47 -9.79 -9.61
N SER A 32 38.62 -9.63 -8.96
CA SER A 32 39.02 -10.45 -7.81
C SER A 32 38.04 -10.37 -6.62
N ASN A 33 37.30 -9.27 -6.50
CA ASN A 33 36.12 -9.16 -5.64
C ASN A 33 34.88 -9.04 -6.52
N PRO A 34 34.10 -10.12 -6.72
CA PRO A 34 32.99 -10.11 -7.67
C PRO A 34 31.72 -9.46 -7.09
N THR A 35 31.62 -9.24 -5.78
CA THR A 35 30.43 -8.71 -5.09
C THR A 35 30.75 -7.51 -4.21
N GLY A 36 29.95 -6.43 -4.28
CA GLY A 36 29.99 -5.32 -3.33
C GLY A 36 29.49 -3.99 -3.90
N TYR A 37 29.49 -2.95 -3.06
CA TYR A 37 29.24 -1.57 -3.50
C TYR A 37 30.56 -0.93 -3.93
N TYR A 38 30.57 -0.25 -5.07
CA TYR A 38 31.74 0.41 -5.64
C TYR A 38 31.49 1.90 -5.77
N LYS A 39 32.56 2.67 -5.57
CA LYS A 39 32.59 4.13 -5.70
C LYS A 39 33.75 4.51 -6.60
N LEU A 40 33.43 5.11 -7.75
CA LEU A 40 34.41 5.60 -8.71
C LEU A 40 34.53 7.12 -8.57
N ARG A 41 35.75 7.59 -8.35
CA ARG A 41 36.12 9.01 -8.30
C ARG A 41 37.05 9.36 -9.44
N VAL A 42 36.65 10.32 -10.25
CA VAL A 42 37.42 10.82 -11.40
C VAL A 42 37.76 12.29 -11.18
N GLN A 43 39.01 12.64 -11.43
CA GLN A 43 39.49 14.03 -11.39
C GLN A 43 40.45 14.22 -12.55
N ALA A 44 40.21 15.23 -13.37
CA ALA A 44 41.12 15.64 -14.42
C ALA A 44 42.27 16.47 -13.83
N ARG A 45 43.48 16.22 -14.34
CA ARG A 45 44.68 16.98 -14.01
C ARG A 45 45.44 17.26 -15.29
N ALA A 46 45.78 18.53 -15.52
CA ALA A 46 46.68 18.95 -16.57
C ALA A 46 47.85 19.71 -15.95
N PRO A 47 49.07 19.64 -16.51
CA PRO A 47 50.17 20.51 -16.09
C PRO A 47 49.74 21.97 -16.18
N LEU A 48 50.09 22.78 -15.18
CA LEU A 48 49.89 24.23 -15.18
C LEU A 48 48.40 24.69 -15.22
N ARG A 49 47.45 23.81 -14.91
CA ARG A 49 46.03 24.16 -14.75
C ARG A 49 45.51 23.71 -13.38
N GLU A 50 44.50 24.41 -12.88
CA GLU A 50 43.77 23.95 -11.70
C GLU A 50 43.09 22.60 -11.96
N LYS A 51 43.00 21.80 -10.90
CA LYS A 51 42.41 20.46 -10.98
C LYS A 51 40.90 20.60 -11.13
N SER A 52 40.26 19.71 -11.89
CA SER A 52 38.80 19.70 -11.95
C SER A 52 38.18 19.31 -10.61
N GLU A 53 36.89 19.61 -10.45
CA GLU A 53 36.07 18.99 -9.42
C GLU A 53 36.11 17.45 -9.55
N ILE A 54 35.90 16.78 -8.42
CA ILE A 54 35.86 15.32 -8.36
C ILE A 54 34.46 14.88 -8.77
N ALA A 55 34.34 14.19 -9.89
CA ALA A 55 33.12 13.48 -10.26
C ALA A 55 33.07 12.13 -9.53
N GLU A 56 31.94 11.82 -8.91
CA GLU A 56 31.71 10.58 -8.16
C GLU A 56 30.49 9.83 -8.72
N ILE A 57 30.64 8.51 -8.92
CA ILE A 57 29.52 7.60 -9.19
C ILE A 57 29.61 6.38 -8.28
N GLN A 58 28.46 5.93 -7.78
CA GLN A 58 28.34 4.74 -6.94
C GLN A 58 27.51 3.69 -7.67
N PHE A 59 27.91 2.42 -7.62
CA PHE A 59 27.23 1.32 -8.28
C PHE A 59 27.44 0.01 -7.52
N GLU A 60 26.48 -0.89 -7.57
CA GLU A 60 26.58 -2.23 -6.97
C GLU A 60 27.06 -3.24 -8.02
N VAL A 61 28.00 -4.11 -7.66
CA VAL A 61 28.41 -5.25 -8.48
C VAL A 61 27.97 -6.51 -7.78
N ARG A 62 27.12 -7.30 -8.44
CA ARG A 62 26.60 -8.58 -7.92
C ARG A 62 27.29 -9.75 -8.61
N GLY A 63 28.36 -10.20 -7.98
CA GLY A 63 28.90 -11.56 -8.07
C GLY A 63 29.23 -12.10 -9.44
N GLY A 64 29.95 -11.37 -10.31
CA GLY A 64 30.57 -11.94 -11.52
C GLY A 64 29.62 -12.59 -12.56
N ILE A 65 28.33 -12.69 -12.29
CA ILE A 65 27.32 -13.27 -13.18
C ILE A 65 26.85 -12.14 -14.08
N ARG A 66 27.58 -11.95 -15.19
CA ARG A 66 27.16 -11.13 -16.33
C ARG A 66 26.32 -11.92 -17.32
N SER A 67 25.61 -12.96 -16.87
CA SER A 67 24.67 -13.62 -17.77
C SER A 67 23.60 -12.60 -18.16
N PRO A 68 23.17 -12.55 -19.44
CA PRO A 68 22.08 -11.67 -19.85
C PRO A 68 20.85 -11.78 -18.93
N ALA A 69 20.57 -12.99 -18.42
CA ALA A 69 19.50 -13.25 -17.47
C ALA A 69 19.67 -12.53 -16.11
N ALA A 70 20.88 -12.44 -15.56
CA ALA A 70 21.12 -11.75 -14.29
C ALA A 70 21.06 -10.22 -14.43
N LEU A 71 21.49 -9.70 -15.58
CA LEU A 71 21.34 -8.27 -15.91
C LEU A 71 19.88 -7.91 -16.13
N GLU A 72 19.13 -8.75 -16.85
CA GLU A 72 17.69 -8.58 -17.03
C GLU A 72 16.97 -8.64 -15.69
N GLU A 73 17.32 -9.58 -14.82
CA GLU A 73 16.74 -9.65 -13.47
C GLU A 73 17.05 -8.39 -12.64
N ALA A 74 18.27 -7.85 -12.70
CA ALA A 74 18.62 -6.61 -12.04
C ALA A 74 17.82 -5.43 -12.58
N GLN A 75 17.71 -5.29 -13.90
CA GLN A 75 16.89 -4.24 -14.54
C GLN A 75 15.42 -4.34 -14.19
N LEU A 76 14.88 -5.56 -14.09
CA LEU A 76 13.51 -5.81 -13.66
C LEU A 76 13.33 -5.47 -12.17
N ARG A 77 14.33 -5.71 -11.32
CA ARG A 77 14.29 -5.30 -9.90
C ARG A 77 14.35 -3.78 -9.74
N ASP A 78 15.24 -3.10 -10.46
CA ASP A 78 15.32 -1.64 -10.48
C ASP A 78 14.02 -0.99 -11.00
N SER A 79 13.25 -1.74 -11.80
CA SER A 79 11.91 -1.33 -12.25
C SER A 79 10.83 -1.34 -11.15
N LEU A 80 11.11 -2.00 -10.02
CA LEU A 80 10.25 -2.02 -8.84
C LEU A 80 10.71 -1.01 -7.78
N GLU A 81 12.01 -0.68 -7.78
CA GLU A 81 12.55 0.26 -6.80
C GLU A 81 12.11 1.70 -7.10
N ARG A 82 11.68 2.38 -6.03
CA ARG A 82 11.33 3.79 -6.07
C ARG A 82 12.64 4.60 -6.03
N PRO A 83 12.77 5.66 -6.85
CA PRO A 83 14.01 6.45 -6.92
C PRO A 83 14.29 7.20 -5.61
N SER A 84 13.26 7.44 -4.80
CA SER A 84 13.37 8.15 -3.55
C SER A 84 12.66 7.43 -2.42
N HIS A 85 12.96 7.87 -1.19
CA HIS A 85 12.46 7.23 0.00
C HIS A 85 11.02 7.59 0.31
N ILE A 86 10.56 8.79 -0.07
CA ILE A 86 9.21 9.28 0.23
C ILE A 86 8.39 9.24 -1.06
N TYR A 87 7.20 8.65 -0.97
CA TYR A 87 6.26 8.61 -2.07
C TYR A 87 4.85 8.99 -1.62
N TYR A 88 4.10 9.57 -2.55
CA TYR A 88 2.70 9.95 -2.37
C TYR A 88 1.82 8.95 -3.11
N ILE A 89 0.66 8.67 -2.54
CA ILE A 89 -0.35 7.77 -3.11
C ILE A 89 -1.59 8.61 -3.40
N ALA A 90 -2.10 8.50 -4.61
CA ALA A 90 -3.43 8.99 -4.96
C ALA A 90 -4.18 7.87 -5.67
N SER A 91 -5.41 7.58 -5.26
CA SER A 91 -6.23 6.59 -5.97
C SER A 91 -7.71 6.91 -5.93
N TYR A 92 -8.40 6.49 -6.97
CA TYR A 92 -9.84 6.56 -7.07
C TYR A 92 -10.39 5.18 -7.38
N LEU A 93 -11.40 4.77 -6.62
CA LEU A 93 -12.07 3.50 -6.81
C LEU A 93 -13.51 3.75 -7.20
N VAL A 94 -13.95 3.14 -8.31
CA VAL A 94 -15.36 3.11 -8.72
C VAL A 94 -15.93 1.76 -8.28
N THR A 95 -17.08 1.76 -7.62
CA THR A 95 -17.61 0.54 -7.00
C THR A 95 -19.11 0.39 -7.18
N GLN A 96 -19.53 -0.86 -7.36
CA GLN A 96 -20.89 -1.27 -7.05
C GLN A 96 -20.87 -1.88 -5.66
N VAL A 97 -21.55 -1.20 -4.75
CA VAL A 97 -21.62 -1.53 -3.33
C VAL A 97 -22.87 -2.34 -3.07
N ASN A 98 -22.72 -3.45 -2.35
CA ASN A 98 -23.79 -4.26 -1.81
C ASN A 98 -23.80 -4.06 -0.29
N TYR A 99 -24.92 -3.55 0.21
CA TYR A 99 -25.11 -3.28 1.63
C TYR A 99 -26.06 -4.30 2.25
N THR A 100 -25.71 -4.78 3.43
CA THR A 100 -26.61 -5.53 4.32
C THR A 100 -26.48 -4.99 5.73
N GLY A 101 -27.57 -4.49 6.29
CA GLY A 101 -27.68 -4.05 7.69
C GLY A 101 -28.70 -4.91 8.42
N THR A 102 -28.32 -5.49 9.55
CA THR A 102 -29.23 -6.21 10.45
C THR A 102 -29.40 -5.40 11.71
N ASP A 103 -30.65 -5.08 12.04
CA ASP A 103 -31.02 -4.38 13.26
C ASP A 103 -31.98 -5.23 14.09
N ARG A 104 -31.44 -5.85 15.14
CA ARG A 104 -32.15 -6.67 16.10
C ARG A 104 -33.05 -5.87 17.01
N GLU A 105 -32.71 -4.60 17.29
CA GLU A 105 -33.55 -3.72 18.12
C GLU A 105 -34.91 -3.49 17.46
N ARG A 106 -34.99 -3.56 16.12
CA ARG A 106 -36.23 -3.36 15.36
C ARG A 106 -36.71 -4.60 14.62
N ASN A 107 -36.03 -5.73 14.80
CA ASN A 107 -36.23 -6.95 14.03
C ASN A 107 -36.31 -6.69 12.52
N SER A 108 -35.34 -5.94 11.98
CA SER A 108 -35.36 -5.47 10.59
C SER A 108 -34.03 -5.74 9.87
N ILE A 109 -34.12 -5.93 8.56
CA ILE A 109 -32.97 -6.14 7.68
C ILE A 109 -33.08 -5.14 6.52
N SER A 110 -32.00 -4.39 6.29
CA SER A 110 -31.84 -3.42 5.22
C SER A 110 -30.88 -3.98 4.17
N THR A 111 -31.31 -4.12 2.91
CA THR A 111 -30.43 -4.56 1.81
C THR A 111 -30.60 -3.66 0.60
N PHE A 112 -29.50 -3.29 -0.06
CA PHE A 112 -29.54 -2.59 -1.34
C PHE A 112 -28.22 -2.73 -2.10
N SER A 113 -28.25 -2.38 -3.39
CA SER A 113 -27.06 -2.16 -4.21
C SER A 113 -27.02 -0.72 -4.69
N ALA A 114 -25.86 -0.08 -4.61
CA ALA A 114 -25.68 1.31 -5.04
C ALA A 114 -24.35 1.51 -5.76
N LEU A 115 -24.30 2.47 -6.67
CA LEU A 115 -23.05 2.94 -7.25
C LEU A 115 -22.37 3.88 -6.24
N GLY A 116 -21.09 3.64 -6.00
CA GLY A 116 -20.28 4.46 -5.12
C GLY A 116 -18.90 4.72 -5.67
N GLY A 117 -18.15 5.50 -4.90
CA GLY A 117 -16.75 5.76 -5.18
C GLY A 117 -15.96 6.04 -3.92
N THR A 118 -14.66 5.82 -3.99
CA THR A 118 -13.71 6.11 -2.91
C THR A 118 -12.54 6.89 -3.46
N GLY A 119 -12.33 8.09 -2.93
CA GLY A 119 -11.08 8.82 -3.10
C GLY A 119 -10.11 8.46 -1.97
N ARG A 120 -8.84 8.21 -2.31
CA ARG A 120 -7.79 7.86 -1.35
C ARG A 120 -6.54 8.67 -1.61
N LEU A 121 -5.96 9.18 -0.52
CA LEU A 121 -4.68 9.87 -0.50
C LEU A 121 -3.76 9.23 0.54
N GLY A 122 -2.47 9.28 0.32
CA GLY A 122 -1.51 8.75 1.28
C GLY A 122 -0.08 9.20 1.05
N ILE A 123 0.74 8.84 2.03
CA ILE A 123 2.18 9.05 2.03
C ILE A 123 2.86 7.77 2.51
N GLY A 124 3.97 7.42 1.89
CA GLY A 124 4.76 6.27 2.28
C GLY A 124 6.25 6.58 2.31
N TYR A 125 6.94 5.73 3.06
CA TYR A 125 8.39 5.72 3.16
C TYR A 125 8.91 4.31 2.83
N GLN A 126 9.81 4.20 1.87
CA GLN A 126 10.52 2.96 1.54
C GLN A 126 11.95 3.28 1.13
N ASN A 127 12.91 2.96 1.99
CA ASN A 127 14.31 3.04 1.60
C ASN A 127 14.67 1.86 0.68
N ALA A 128 15.36 2.12 -0.43
CA ALA A 128 15.80 1.10 -1.39
C ALA A 128 16.67 0.03 -0.71
N ASN A 129 17.59 0.48 0.15
CA ASN A 129 18.53 -0.36 0.89
C ASN A 129 17.91 -1.03 2.13
N SER A 130 16.70 -0.62 2.53
CA SER A 130 16.00 -1.22 3.66
C SER A 130 14.99 -2.26 3.20
N LEU A 131 14.87 -3.34 3.97
CA LEU A 131 13.76 -4.27 3.84
C LEU A 131 12.47 -3.70 4.47
N TRP A 132 12.58 -2.69 5.33
CA TRP A 132 11.45 -2.08 6.01
C TRP A 132 11.01 -0.78 5.34
N GLY A 133 9.70 -0.57 5.32
CA GLY A 133 9.04 0.66 4.94
C GLY A 133 7.65 0.74 5.55
N GLY A 134 6.84 1.67 5.07
CA GLY A 134 5.44 1.77 5.46
C GLY A 134 4.72 2.87 4.73
N PHE A 135 3.41 2.95 4.93
CA PHE A 135 2.59 4.04 4.42
C PHE A 135 1.40 4.32 5.35
N GLY A 136 0.90 5.55 5.26
CA GLY A 136 -0.38 5.96 5.79
C GLY A 136 -1.31 6.38 4.65
N ILE A 137 -2.58 6.01 4.73
CA ILE A 137 -3.62 6.41 3.77
C ILE A 137 -4.85 6.91 4.51
N VAL A 138 -5.59 7.81 3.86
CA VAL A 138 -6.92 8.26 4.24
C VAL A 138 -7.86 8.10 3.06
N ASP A 139 -9.06 7.62 3.34
CA ASP A 139 -10.11 7.31 2.38
C ASP A 139 -11.34 8.16 2.69
N LEU A 140 -11.95 8.71 1.65
CA LEU A 140 -13.31 9.24 1.68
C LEU A 140 -14.14 8.47 0.66
N SER A 141 -15.12 7.72 1.16
CA SER A 141 -16.02 6.91 0.36
C SER A 141 -17.43 7.47 0.41
N GLY A 142 -18.23 7.17 -0.61
CA GLY A 142 -19.66 7.41 -0.57
C GLY A 142 -20.40 6.73 -1.71
N PHE A 143 -21.72 6.69 -1.57
CA PHE A 143 -22.64 6.17 -2.57
C PHE A 143 -23.94 6.99 -2.56
N ASP A 144 -24.63 6.98 -3.69
CA ASP A 144 -25.91 7.67 -3.86
C ASP A 144 -27.04 6.61 -3.80
N LEU A 145 -28.03 6.85 -2.93
CA LEU A 145 -29.18 5.96 -2.69
C LEU A 145 -30.43 6.84 -2.52
N ASP A 146 -31.47 6.59 -3.31
CA ASP A 146 -32.72 7.37 -3.30
C ASP A 146 -32.52 8.90 -3.40
N GLY A 147 -31.55 9.34 -4.20
CA GLY A 147 -31.20 10.75 -4.35
C GLY A 147 -30.49 11.38 -3.14
N LYS A 148 -30.18 10.60 -2.10
CA LYS A 148 -29.37 11.00 -0.95
C LYS A 148 -27.96 10.45 -1.06
N ARG A 149 -26.99 11.28 -0.69
CA ARG A 149 -25.57 10.90 -0.66
C ARG A 149 -25.16 10.49 0.74
N TYR A 150 -24.61 9.28 0.86
CA TYR A 150 -24.03 8.78 2.11
C TYR A 150 -22.53 8.73 1.99
N THR A 151 -21.81 9.30 2.96
CA THR A 151 -20.34 9.36 2.96
C THR A 151 -19.75 8.81 4.25
N PHE A 152 -18.59 8.17 4.14
CA PHE A 152 -17.87 7.57 5.26
C PHE A 152 -16.37 7.59 5.02
N GLY A 153 -15.61 7.72 6.11
CA GLY A 153 -14.16 7.84 6.07
C GLY A 153 -13.46 6.59 6.57
N ALA A 154 -12.22 6.39 6.10
CA ALA A 154 -11.29 5.46 6.73
C ALA A 154 -9.87 6.04 6.75
N ALA A 155 -9.04 5.54 7.65
CA ALA A 155 -7.61 5.83 7.72
C ALA A 155 -6.87 4.54 8.06
N GLU A 156 -5.67 4.38 7.53
CA GLU A 156 -4.84 3.19 7.73
C GLU A 156 -3.39 3.61 7.87
N MET A 157 -2.67 3.02 8.83
CA MET A 157 -1.22 3.08 8.92
C MET A 157 -0.68 1.66 8.83
N HIS A 158 0.31 1.43 7.96
CA HIS A 158 0.77 0.08 7.62
C HIS A 158 2.29 0.04 7.51
N GLY A 159 2.92 -0.81 8.31
CA GLY A 159 4.33 -1.17 8.19
C GLY A 159 4.51 -2.32 7.21
N THR A 160 5.58 -2.29 6.43
CA THR A 160 5.87 -3.29 5.39
C THR A 160 7.29 -3.85 5.52
N TYR A 161 7.41 -5.15 5.32
CA TYR A 161 8.66 -5.89 5.18
C TYR A 161 8.76 -6.48 3.77
N LYS A 162 9.84 -6.12 3.07
CA LYS A 162 10.15 -6.46 1.69
C LYS A 162 11.00 -7.73 1.65
N GLN A 163 10.58 -8.70 0.84
CA GLN A 163 11.34 -9.89 0.51
C GLN A 163 11.39 -10.06 -1.01
N PHE A 164 12.53 -10.50 -1.55
CA PHE A 164 12.69 -10.77 -2.98
C PHE A 164 12.72 -12.27 -3.25
N TRP A 165 11.92 -12.71 -4.23
CA TRP A 165 11.90 -14.09 -4.75
C TRP A 165 12.25 -14.06 -6.24
N GLY A 166 13.55 -14.11 -6.53
CA GLY A 166 14.07 -13.85 -7.87
C GLY A 166 13.72 -12.42 -8.29
N LYS A 167 13.07 -12.28 -9.46
CA LYS A 167 12.56 -10.98 -9.94
C LYS A 167 11.29 -10.48 -9.24
N ASN A 168 10.63 -11.32 -8.43
CA ASN A 168 9.41 -10.93 -7.74
C ASN A 168 9.72 -10.26 -6.40
N GLN A 169 8.85 -9.35 -5.99
CA GLN A 169 8.89 -8.73 -4.67
C GLN A 169 7.62 -9.11 -3.91
N VAL A 170 7.80 -9.57 -2.67
CA VAL A 170 6.71 -9.81 -1.73
C VAL A 170 6.83 -8.78 -0.61
N LEU A 171 5.73 -8.11 -0.31
CA LEU A 171 5.60 -7.18 0.79
C LEU A 171 4.63 -7.80 1.80
N TYR A 172 5.15 -8.17 2.97
CA TYR A 172 4.33 -8.49 4.12
C TYR A 172 4.08 -7.21 4.89
N GLY A 173 2.91 -7.06 5.49
CA GLY A 173 2.68 -5.90 6.32
C GLY A 173 1.62 -6.09 7.37
N ALA A 174 1.69 -5.22 8.36
CA ALA A 174 0.79 -5.17 9.48
C ALA A 174 0.63 -3.72 9.92
N GLY A 175 -0.48 -3.41 10.57
CA GLY A 175 -0.75 -2.05 10.98
C GLY A 175 -2.04 -1.90 11.76
N VAL A 176 -2.52 -0.66 11.79
CA VAL A 176 -3.78 -0.28 12.42
C VAL A 176 -4.65 0.48 11.43
N PHE A 177 -5.96 0.35 11.59
CA PHE A 177 -6.94 1.08 10.80
C PHE A 177 -7.98 1.74 11.69
N LEU A 178 -8.62 2.76 11.13
CA LEU A 178 -9.87 3.36 11.59
C LEU A 178 -10.82 3.38 10.40
N LYS A 179 -12.02 2.85 10.52
CA LYS A 179 -13.04 2.86 9.46
C LYS A 179 -14.37 3.31 10.03
N GLN A 180 -15.14 4.01 9.23
CA GLN A 180 -16.54 4.31 9.51
C GLN A 180 -17.40 3.56 8.48
N LEU A 181 -18.44 2.88 8.93
CA LEU A 181 -19.45 2.28 8.05
C LEU A 181 -20.79 2.98 8.29
N PRO A 182 -21.52 3.38 7.23
CA PRO A 182 -22.83 3.97 7.39
C PRO A 182 -23.82 2.93 7.92
N ASP A 183 -24.59 3.31 8.93
CA ASP A 183 -25.68 2.48 9.45
C ASP A 183 -27.01 3.02 8.92
N LEU A 184 -27.66 2.22 8.08
CA LEU A 184 -28.84 2.58 7.30
C LEU A 184 -30.01 1.66 7.67
N ARG A 185 -31.14 2.28 8.01
CA ARG A 185 -32.40 1.59 8.24
C ARG A 185 -33.35 1.81 7.08
N GLY A 186 -34.13 0.79 6.77
CA GLY A 186 -35.27 0.88 5.87
C GLY A 186 -35.23 -0.14 4.75
N SER A 187 -36.10 0.06 3.78
CA SER A 187 -36.26 -0.78 2.61
C SER A 187 -36.56 0.11 1.41
N GLU A 188 -36.47 -0.44 0.20
CA GLU A 188 -36.90 0.25 -1.03
C GLU A 188 -38.34 0.74 -0.94
N SER A 189 -39.21 0.02 -0.22
CA SER A 189 -40.64 0.38 -0.07
C SER A 189 -40.90 1.51 0.93
N THR A 190 -40.03 1.68 1.94
CA THR A 190 -40.20 2.66 3.03
C THR A 190 -39.19 3.81 2.95
N GLY A 191 -38.26 3.74 2.01
CA GLY A 191 -37.08 4.59 1.93
C GLY A 191 -36.01 4.23 2.96
N PHE A 192 -34.76 4.64 2.66
CA PHE A 192 -33.63 4.49 3.58
C PHE A 192 -33.39 5.77 4.39
N ASN A 193 -33.16 5.60 5.69
CA ASN A 193 -32.79 6.65 6.64
C ASN A 193 -31.50 6.27 7.36
N GLY A 194 -30.54 7.19 7.39
CA GLY A 194 -29.27 6.97 8.09
C GLY A 194 -29.41 7.23 9.58
N LEU A 195 -28.90 6.32 10.40
CA LEU A 195 -28.85 6.47 11.85
C LEU A 195 -27.56 7.09 12.34
N GLY A 196 -26.52 7.03 11.53
CA GLY A 196 -25.18 7.41 11.94
C GLY A 196 -24.15 6.52 11.28
N LYS A 197 -23.04 6.30 11.99
CA LYS A 197 -21.90 5.54 11.51
C LYS A 197 -21.41 4.62 12.62
N VAL A 198 -21.12 3.38 12.26
CA VAL A 198 -20.34 2.46 13.11
C VAL A 198 -18.88 2.78 12.86
N GLN A 199 -18.20 3.34 13.86
CA GLN A 199 -16.77 3.58 13.80
C GLN A 199 -16.05 2.38 14.40
N ASN A 200 -15.04 1.88 13.71
CA ASN A 200 -14.26 0.73 14.15
C ASN A 200 -12.78 1.01 13.98
N TYR A 201 -11.96 0.48 14.89
CA TYR A 201 -10.52 0.45 14.74
C TYR A 201 -9.96 -0.86 15.28
N GLY A 202 -8.77 -1.20 14.81
CA GLY A 202 -8.11 -2.45 15.18
C GLY A 202 -6.90 -2.74 14.31
N PRO A 203 -6.29 -3.92 14.49
CA PRO A 203 -5.15 -4.34 13.71
C PRO A 203 -5.57 -4.86 12.34
N HIS A 204 -4.64 -4.78 11.39
CA HIS A 204 -4.75 -5.45 10.11
C HIS A 204 -3.42 -6.06 9.68
N ILE A 205 -3.51 -7.06 8.80
CA ILE A 205 -2.38 -7.72 8.17
C ILE A 205 -2.60 -7.75 6.65
N GLY A 206 -1.51 -7.83 5.90
CA GLY A 206 -1.58 -7.88 4.45
C GLY A 206 -0.36 -8.50 3.79
N VAL A 207 -0.57 -8.96 2.58
CA VAL A 207 0.48 -9.46 1.69
C VAL A 207 0.26 -8.84 0.31
N GLN A 208 1.34 -8.38 -0.30
CA GLN A 208 1.36 -7.86 -1.65
C GLN A 208 2.48 -8.53 -2.44
N LEU A 209 2.12 -9.24 -3.50
CA LEU A 209 3.07 -9.78 -4.48
C LEU A 209 3.17 -8.80 -5.64
N TRP A 210 4.39 -8.51 -6.07
CA TRP A 210 4.68 -7.69 -7.22
C TRP A 210 5.57 -8.45 -8.18
N ARG A 211 5.13 -8.55 -9.44
CA ARG A 211 5.84 -9.25 -10.50
C ARG A 211 6.07 -8.32 -11.70
N PRO A 212 7.33 -7.92 -11.97
CA PRO A 212 7.66 -7.20 -13.18
C PRO A 212 7.61 -8.13 -14.38
N ILE A 213 7.02 -7.65 -15.46
CA ILE A 213 7.00 -8.29 -16.78
C ILE A 213 8.09 -7.66 -17.67
N SER A 214 8.25 -6.34 -17.58
CA SER A 214 9.30 -5.57 -18.25
C SER A 214 9.78 -4.42 -17.37
N SER A 215 10.73 -3.61 -17.86
CA SER A 215 11.19 -2.41 -17.17
C SER A 215 10.11 -1.34 -16.94
N ARG A 216 8.95 -1.48 -17.60
CA ARG A 216 7.81 -0.57 -17.44
C ARG A 216 6.53 -1.23 -16.97
N PHE A 217 6.30 -2.50 -17.31
CA PHE A 217 5.06 -3.19 -17.04
C PHE A 217 5.23 -4.25 -15.97
N GLY A 218 4.20 -4.42 -15.14
CA GLY A 218 4.14 -5.47 -14.15
C GLY A 218 2.70 -5.69 -13.69
N PHE A 219 2.54 -6.57 -12.70
CA PHE A 219 1.28 -6.69 -12.00
C PHE A 219 1.51 -6.92 -10.51
N GLN A 220 0.51 -6.56 -9.75
CA GLN A 220 0.48 -6.64 -8.32
C GLN A 220 -0.75 -7.46 -7.89
N VAL A 221 -0.55 -8.40 -6.97
CA VAL A 221 -1.64 -9.05 -6.25
C VAL A 221 -1.57 -8.56 -4.81
N GLN A 222 -2.70 -8.15 -4.24
CA GLN A 222 -2.75 -7.67 -2.86
C GLN A 222 -3.91 -8.30 -2.10
N THR A 223 -3.66 -8.69 -0.86
CA THR A 223 -4.65 -9.20 0.07
C THR A 223 -4.47 -8.56 1.44
N ARG A 224 -5.56 -8.19 2.11
CA ARG A 224 -5.55 -7.62 3.46
C ARG A 224 -6.70 -8.18 4.27
N ALA A 225 -6.47 -8.35 5.57
CA ALA A 225 -7.47 -8.75 6.55
C ALA A 225 -7.44 -7.76 7.72
N TYR A 226 -8.61 -7.33 8.16
CA TYR A 226 -8.82 -6.31 9.18
C TYR A 226 -9.68 -6.92 10.29
N VAL A 227 -9.23 -6.81 11.54
CA VAL A 227 -10.01 -7.25 12.70
C VAL A 227 -10.47 -6.02 13.44
N SER A 228 -11.78 -5.74 13.39
CA SER A 228 -12.41 -4.71 14.22
C SER A 228 -12.48 -5.22 15.65
N LEU A 229 -11.91 -4.48 16.60
CA LEU A 229 -11.88 -4.85 18.02
C LEU A 229 -12.51 -3.79 18.91
N PHE A 230 -12.44 -2.53 18.49
CA PHE A 230 -12.88 -1.38 19.27
C PHE A 230 -13.58 -0.38 18.37
N GLY A 231 -14.30 0.57 18.97
CA GLY A 231 -14.97 1.62 18.23
C GLY A 231 -16.19 2.16 18.95
N SER A 232 -17.12 2.71 18.18
CA SER A 232 -18.39 3.24 18.67
C SER A 232 -19.53 2.89 17.73
N ALA A 233 -20.67 2.54 18.31
CA ALA A 233 -21.89 2.24 17.59
C ALA A 233 -22.92 3.40 17.72
N PRO A 234 -23.84 3.54 16.75
CA PRO A 234 -24.90 4.57 16.78
C PRO A 234 -25.83 4.46 17.99
N ASN A 235 -26.03 3.26 18.54
CA ASN A 235 -26.83 3.02 19.75
C ASN A 235 -26.02 3.17 21.05
N GLY A 236 -24.74 3.57 20.97
CA GLY A 236 -23.86 3.75 22.13
C GLY A 236 -23.33 2.44 22.74
N GLN A 237 -23.66 1.29 22.15
CA GLN A 237 -23.21 -0.01 22.64
C GLN A 237 -21.79 -0.36 22.17
N SER A 238 -21.24 -1.43 22.74
CA SER A 238 -19.89 -1.89 22.44
C SER A 238 -19.81 -2.52 21.05
N ILE A 239 -18.64 -2.38 20.43
CA ILE A 239 -18.31 -3.07 19.19
C ILE A 239 -17.96 -4.52 19.49
N ALA A 240 -18.55 -5.45 18.73
CA ALA A 240 -18.19 -6.86 18.76
C ALA A 240 -17.14 -7.16 17.68
N PRO A 241 -16.22 -8.13 17.92
CA PRO A 241 -15.20 -8.46 16.95
C PRO A 241 -15.76 -8.85 15.58
N ALA A 242 -15.21 -8.27 14.52
CA ALA A 242 -15.62 -8.54 13.15
C ALA A 242 -14.42 -8.58 12.20
N LEU A 243 -14.45 -9.52 11.25
CA LEU A 243 -13.43 -9.67 10.22
C LEU A 243 -13.88 -8.97 8.93
N SER A 244 -13.01 -8.14 8.38
CA SER A 244 -13.14 -7.56 7.04
C SER A 244 -11.94 -7.96 6.21
N TYR A 245 -12.08 -8.00 4.89
CA TYR A 245 -10.95 -8.33 4.02
C TYR A 245 -11.05 -7.67 2.66
N GLN A 246 -9.90 -7.59 1.99
CA GLN A 246 -9.75 -7.05 0.66
C GLN A 246 -8.79 -7.92 -0.14
N ALA A 247 -9.11 -8.20 -1.40
CA ALA A 247 -8.25 -8.94 -2.31
C ALA A 247 -8.34 -8.33 -3.72
N GLY A 248 -7.22 -8.20 -4.43
CA GLY A 248 -7.24 -7.60 -5.76
C GLY A 248 -5.98 -7.82 -6.58
N VAL A 249 -6.11 -7.53 -7.87
CA VAL A 249 -5.05 -7.63 -8.87
C VAL A 249 -4.99 -6.32 -9.64
N LEU A 250 -3.80 -5.75 -9.77
CA LEU A 250 -3.55 -4.49 -10.49
C LEU A 250 -2.46 -4.69 -11.53
N GLY A 251 -2.67 -4.22 -12.74
CA GLY A 251 -1.59 -3.97 -13.69
C GLY A 251 -0.85 -2.69 -13.30
N THR A 252 0.47 -2.67 -13.48
CA THR A 252 1.33 -1.54 -13.13
C THR A 252 2.06 -1.02 -14.37
N TYR A 253 2.17 0.29 -14.51
CA TYR A 253 2.93 0.95 -15.56
C TYR A 253 3.81 2.06 -15.00
N ARG A 254 5.14 1.96 -15.22
CA ARG A 254 6.10 3.01 -14.90
C ARG A 254 6.03 4.10 -15.97
N VAL A 255 5.45 5.24 -15.62
CA VAL A 255 5.28 6.40 -16.52
C VAL A 255 6.63 7.07 -16.77
N ASN A 256 7.39 7.28 -15.70
CA ASN A 256 8.76 7.80 -15.72
C ASN A 256 9.51 7.28 -14.48
N SER A 257 10.73 7.79 -14.21
CA SER A 257 11.52 7.35 -13.05
C SER A 257 10.83 7.60 -11.70
N GLN A 258 9.97 8.60 -11.59
CA GLN A 258 9.32 9.06 -10.35
C GLN A 258 7.84 8.63 -10.23
N MET A 259 7.19 8.28 -11.34
CA MET A 259 5.75 8.05 -11.40
C MET A 259 5.40 6.63 -11.83
N MET A 260 4.47 6.03 -11.08
CA MET A 260 3.94 4.71 -11.40
C MET A 260 2.42 4.69 -11.31
N GLY A 261 1.78 4.30 -12.40
CA GLY A 261 0.34 4.09 -12.49
C GLY A 261 -0.03 2.64 -12.22
N TYR A 262 -1.22 2.46 -11.68
CA TYR A 262 -1.81 1.18 -11.34
C TYR A 262 -3.27 1.20 -11.77
N ALA A 263 -3.73 0.12 -12.39
CA ALA A 263 -5.14 -0.05 -12.73
C ALA A 263 -5.53 -1.51 -12.54
N GLY A 264 -6.70 -1.78 -11.97
CA GLY A 264 -7.17 -3.15 -11.88
C GLY A 264 -8.41 -3.32 -11.03
N TYR A 265 -8.60 -4.54 -10.56
CA TYR A 265 -9.82 -4.99 -9.91
C TYR A 265 -9.53 -5.37 -8.47
N VAL A 266 -10.40 -4.94 -7.56
CA VAL A 266 -10.31 -5.25 -6.14
C VAL A 266 -11.69 -5.61 -5.62
N TYR A 267 -11.80 -6.71 -4.89
CA TYR A 267 -12.95 -7.04 -4.07
C TYR A 267 -12.67 -6.63 -2.62
N ARG A 268 -13.67 -6.04 -1.96
CA ARG A 268 -13.59 -5.67 -0.55
C ARG A 268 -14.89 -6.04 0.15
N LEU A 269 -14.77 -6.58 1.35
CA LEU A 269 -15.87 -6.81 2.27
C LEU A 269 -15.53 -6.13 3.59
N ASP A 270 -16.22 -5.04 3.90
CA ASP A 270 -16.18 -4.40 5.21
C ASP A 270 -17.37 -4.88 6.04
N HIS A 271 -17.07 -5.35 7.24
CA HIS A 271 -18.07 -5.89 8.17
C HIS A 271 -17.79 -5.32 9.56
N SER A 272 -18.85 -5.02 10.30
CA SER A 272 -18.80 -4.55 11.69
C SER A 272 -20.02 -5.02 12.46
N ASN A 273 -19.79 -5.43 13.71
CA ASN A 273 -20.81 -5.89 14.62
C ASN A 273 -20.80 -5.01 15.88
N TYR A 274 -21.95 -4.82 16.48
CA TYR A 274 -22.09 -4.14 17.77
C TYR A 274 -23.27 -4.71 18.54
N ASP A 275 -23.24 -4.62 19.86
CA ASP A 275 -24.29 -5.16 20.70
C ASP A 275 -25.62 -4.42 20.43
N ALA A 276 -26.70 -5.18 20.34
CA ALA A 276 -28.04 -4.61 20.31
C ALA A 276 -28.44 -4.16 21.72
N SER A 277 -29.20 -3.07 21.83
CA SER A 277 -29.76 -2.64 23.12
C SER A 277 -30.92 -3.57 23.48
N PRO A 278 -30.81 -4.43 24.51
CA PRO A 278 -31.87 -5.40 24.80
C PRO A 278 -33.15 -4.70 25.27
N PHE A 279 -34.29 -5.36 25.09
CA PHE A 279 -35.56 -4.90 25.64
C PHE A 279 -35.46 -4.63 27.14
N GLY A 280 -35.90 -3.46 27.58
CA GLY A 280 -35.89 -3.06 28.98
C GLY A 280 -36.46 -1.67 29.23
N ALA A 281 -36.48 -1.22 30.48
CA ALA A 281 -37.08 0.06 30.87
C ALA A 281 -36.48 1.28 30.13
N SER A 282 -35.20 1.20 29.74
CA SER A 282 -34.50 2.25 28.97
C SER A 282 -34.69 2.12 27.45
N HIS A 283 -35.15 0.97 26.96
CA HIS A 283 -35.37 0.68 25.53
C HIS A 283 -36.67 -0.14 25.36
N PRO A 284 -37.84 0.44 25.66
CA PRO A 284 -39.12 -0.29 25.63
C PRO A 284 -39.54 -0.69 24.22
N ASP A 285 -38.96 -0.08 23.18
CA ASP A 285 -39.28 -0.35 21.78
C ASP A 285 -38.30 -1.36 21.12
N SER A 286 -37.39 -1.95 21.89
CA SER A 286 -36.43 -2.92 21.37
C SER A 286 -37.00 -4.33 21.30
N PHE A 287 -36.76 -5.04 20.20
CA PHE A 287 -37.05 -6.48 20.05
C PHE A 287 -35.85 -7.38 20.35
N ALA A 288 -34.69 -6.79 20.70
CA ALA A 288 -33.46 -7.55 20.90
C ALA A 288 -33.41 -8.26 22.26
N GLU A 289 -32.86 -9.46 22.26
CA GLU A 289 -32.51 -10.20 23.48
C GLU A 289 -31.08 -9.89 23.94
N SER A 290 -30.75 -10.25 25.19
CA SER A 290 -29.39 -10.09 25.68
C SER A 290 -28.43 -11.00 24.89
N GLY A 291 -27.39 -10.39 24.30
CA GLY A 291 -26.43 -11.10 23.45
C GLY A 291 -26.72 -11.01 21.96
N ASP A 292 -27.83 -10.38 21.55
CA ASP A 292 -28.08 -10.09 20.15
C ASP A 292 -27.09 -9.05 19.60
N LEU A 293 -26.70 -9.24 18.35
CA LEU A 293 -25.79 -8.35 17.63
C LEU A 293 -26.51 -7.68 16.46
N ASN A 294 -26.29 -6.38 16.34
CA ASN A 294 -26.51 -5.65 15.10
C ASN A 294 -25.27 -5.78 14.20
N SER A 295 -25.48 -5.79 12.89
CA SER A 295 -24.40 -5.97 11.92
C SER A 295 -24.54 -5.02 10.75
N VAL A 296 -23.42 -4.46 10.30
CA VAL A 296 -23.32 -3.70 9.05
C VAL A 296 -22.27 -4.34 8.16
N GLU A 297 -22.69 -4.75 6.97
CA GLU A 297 -21.86 -5.33 5.93
C GLU A 297 -21.92 -4.47 4.67
N LEU A 298 -20.74 -4.18 4.12
CA LEU A 298 -20.53 -3.42 2.91
C LEU A 298 -19.54 -4.17 2.01
N GLY A 299 -20.07 -4.91 1.04
CA GLY A 299 -19.29 -5.64 0.06
C GLY A 299 -19.24 -4.91 -1.28
N GLY A 300 -18.19 -5.09 -2.07
CA GLY A 300 -18.19 -4.50 -3.40
C GLY A 300 -17.04 -4.93 -4.31
N HIS A 301 -17.29 -4.71 -5.60
CA HIS A 301 -16.33 -4.89 -6.68
C HIS A 301 -15.85 -3.52 -7.14
N TYR A 302 -14.55 -3.29 -7.07
CA TYR A 302 -13.94 -1.99 -7.28
C TYR A 302 -13.05 -2.02 -8.52
N LEU A 303 -13.27 -1.08 -9.44
CA LEU A 303 -12.26 -0.69 -10.42
C LEU A 303 -11.33 0.32 -9.75
N ASN A 304 -10.07 -0.05 -9.54
CA ASN A 304 -9.08 0.75 -8.83
C ASN A 304 -8.14 1.43 -9.82
N LEU A 305 -8.07 2.76 -9.76
CA LEU A 305 -7.08 3.58 -10.47
C LEU A 305 -6.18 4.23 -9.42
N LYS A 306 -4.89 3.92 -9.44
CA LYS A 306 -3.92 4.40 -8.45
C LYS A 306 -2.68 4.98 -9.13
N LEU A 307 -2.13 6.01 -8.52
CA LEU A 307 -0.88 6.66 -8.91
C LEU A 307 0.03 6.76 -7.68
N GLU A 308 1.30 6.42 -7.87
CA GLU A 308 2.36 6.71 -6.92
C GLU A 308 3.36 7.69 -7.52
N TYR A 309 3.76 8.69 -6.73
CA TYR A 309 4.77 9.68 -7.09
C TYR A 309 5.88 9.69 -6.04
N SER A 310 7.13 9.46 -6.46
CA SER A 310 8.31 9.46 -5.60
C SER A 310 9.09 10.77 -5.80
N TYR A 311 9.30 11.52 -4.72
CA TYR A 311 10.01 12.79 -4.73
C TYR A 311 11.51 12.61 -4.49
#